data_AF-A0A444XV31-F1
#
_entry.id   AF-A0A444XV31-F1
#
_cell.length_a   1.000
_cell.length_b   1.000
_cell.length_c   1.000
_cell.angle_alpha   90.00
_cell.angle_beta   90.00
_cell.angle_gamma   90.00
#
_symmetry.space_group_name_H-M   'P 1'
#
loop_
_entity.id
_entity.type
_entity.pdbx_description
1 polymer ?
#
loop_
_entity_poly.entity_id
_entity_poly.type
_entity_poly.pdbx_seq_one_letter_code
_entity_poly.pdbx_strand_id
1 'polypeptide(L)' 'MLEFFLYDVYRVLRPGETFWLEHFFCFGSHVNGTYLSMFDRVGFNRFRWHAAKKLHHDGIQKNEWYISALLAKDS' A
#
# COMPACT_ATOMS: atom_id res chain seq x y z
N MET A 1 11.96 2.46 3.10
CA MET A 1 12.12 0.99 3.18
C MET A 1 11.03 0.25 2.42
N LEU A 2 9.74 0.56 2.60
CA LEU A 2 8.64 -0.09 1.86
C LEU A 2 8.82 -0.04 0.32
N GLU A 3 9.25 1.08 -0.23
CA GLU A 3 9.47 1.22 -1.69
C GLU A 3 10.45 0.18 -2.25
N PHE A 4 11.54 -0.12 -1.52
CA PHE A 4 12.49 -1.16 -1.91
C PHE A 4 11.87 -2.56 -1.85
N PHE A 5 11.08 -2.84 -0.80
CA PHE A 5 10.34 -4.10 -0.70
C PHE A 5 9.35 -4.27 -1.86
N LEU A 6 8.59 -3.23 -2.18
CA LEU A 6 7.66 -3.22 -3.31
C LEU A 6 8.40 -3.43 -4.64
N TYR A 7 9.56 -2.80 -4.81
CA TYR A 7 10.40 -3.00 -5.99
C TYR A 7 10.91 -4.44 -6.10
N ASP A 8 11.35 -5.05 -5.00
CA ASP A 8 11.78 -6.45 -4.99
C ASP A 8 10.65 -7.41 -5.37
N VAL A 9 9.44 -7.17 -4.84
CA VAL A 9 8.24 -7.93 -5.23
C VAL A 9 7.92 -7.70 -6.71
N TYR A 10 7.92 -6.46 -7.18
CA TYR A 10 7.64 -6.12 -8.59
C TYR A 10 8.60 -6.80 -9.56
N ARG A 11 9.89 -6.86 -9.21
CA ARG A 11 10.93 -7.49 -10.01
C ARG A 11 10.69 -8.98 -10.22
N VAL A 12 10.21 -9.69 -9.20
CA VAL A 12 10.01 -11.15 -9.27
C VAL A 12 8.67 -11.55 -9.89
N LEU A 13 7.67 -10.66 -9.87
CA LEU A 13 6.38 -10.90 -10.52
C LEU A 13 6.51 -10.96 -12.04
N ARG A 14 5.77 -11.89 -12.64
CA ARG A 14 5.60 -11.97 -14.09
C ARG A 14 4.51 -10.98 -14.54
N PRO A 15 4.53 -10.56 -15.82
CA PRO A 15 3.50 -9.69 -16.33
C PRO A 15 2.12 -10.36 -16.22
N GLY A 16 1.12 -9.62 -15.72
CA GLY A 16 -0.23 -10.14 -15.42
C GLY A 16 -0.41 -10.76 -14.03
N GLU A 17 0.65 -10.94 -13.24
CA GLU A 17 0.53 -11.41 -11.86
C GLU A 17 0.10 -10.29 -10.89
N THR A 18 -0.55 -10.70 -9.81
CA THR A 18 -1.08 -9.83 -8.77
C THR A 18 -0.38 -10.04 -7.45
N PHE A 19 -0.22 -8.94 -6.72
CA PHE A 19 0.32 -8.89 -5.38
C PHE A 19 -0.70 -8.24 -4.44
N TRP A 20 -1.00 -8.94 -3.35
CA TRP A 20 -1.89 -8.45 -2.32
C TRP A 20 -1.07 -8.00 -1.10
N LEU A 21 -1.08 -6.70 -0.85
CA LEU A 21 -0.60 -6.10 0.38
C LEU A 21 -1.77 -5.95 1.36
N GLU A 22 -1.66 -6.56 2.54
CA GLU A 22 -2.71 -6.51 3.56
C GLU A 22 -2.19 -5.93 4.88
N HIS A 23 -3.06 -5.23 5.61
CA HIS A 23 -2.81 -4.74 6.98
C HIS A 23 -1.52 -3.93 7.14
N PHE A 24 -1.14 -3.15 6.12
CA PHE A 24 0.06 -2.32 6.21
C PHE A 24 -0.19 -1.10 7.10
N PHE A 25 0.56 -0.99 8.20
CA PHE A 25 0.46 0.12 9.14
C PHE A 25 1.09 1.40 8.57
N CYS A 26 0.35 2.51 8.63
CA CYS A 26 0.82 3.81 8.19
C CYS A 26 0.18 4.96 8.98
N PHE A 27 0.74 6.16 8.83
CA PHE A 27 0.14 7.39 9.33
C PHE A 27 -0.71 8.06 8.26
N GLY A 28 -1.89 8.54 8.65
CA GLY A 28 -2.89 9.15 7.77
C GLY A 28 -2.35 10.31 6.93
N SER A 29 -1.42 11.09 7.48
CA SER A 29 -0.76 12.20 6.80
C SER A 29 -0.01 11.79 5.53
N HIS A 30 0.42 10.52 5.44
CA HIS A 30 1.26 10.03 4.35
C HIS A 30 0.50 9.10 3.39
N VAL A 31 -0.75 8.72 3.69
CA VAL A 31 -1.56 7.78 2.90
C VAL A 31 -1.68 8.24 1.44
N ASN A 32 -2.27 9.41 1.21
CA ASN A 32 -2.54 9.88 -0.15
C ASN A 32 -1.28 10.39 -0.86
N GLY A 33 -0.41 11.12 -0.14
CA GLY A 33 0.73 11.81 -0.75
C GLY A 33 1.97 10.94 -0.94
N THR A 34 2.16 9.91 -0.11
CA THR A 34 3.41 9.14 -0.10
C THR A 34 3.17 7.71 -0.57
N TYR A 35 2.29 6.96 0.10
CA TYR A 35 2.14 5.52 -0.19
C TYR A 35 1.48 5.25 -1.55
N LEU A 36 0.43 5.98 -1.91
CA LEU A 36 -0.18 5.85 -3.24
C LEU A 36 0.81 6.20 -4.36
N SER A 37 1.60 7.26 -4.16
CA SER A 37 2.62 7.68 -5.12
C SER A 37 3.75 6.66 -5.24
N MET A 38 4.09 5.94 -4.17
CA MET A 38 5.11 4.89 -4.19
C MET A 38 4.69 3.71 -5.08
N PHE A 39 3.42 3.28 -5.01
CA PHE A 39 2.93 2.21 -5.89
C PHE A 39 3.07 2.57 -7.36
N ASP A 40 2.73 3.82 -7.73
CA ASP A 40 2.86 4.32 -9.09
C ASP A 40 4.33 4.41 -9.54
N ARG A 41 5.23 4.89 -8.68
CA ARG A 41 6.67 4.99 -8.98
C ARG A 41 7.34 3.65 -9.21
N VAL A 42 6.93 2.62 -8.49
CA VAL A 42 7.44 1.26 -8.67
C VAL A 42 6.92 0.62 -9.96
N GLY A 43 5.79 1.12 -10.50
CA GLY A 43 5.18 0.64 -11.74
C GLY A 43 4.05 -0.37 -11.54
N PHE A 44 3.48 -0.45 -10.34
CA PHE A 44 2.30 -1.27 -10.09
C PHE A 44 1.03 -0.59 -10.60
N ASN A 45 0.16 -1.37 -11.24
CA ASN A 45 -1.22 -0.99 -11.48
C ASN A 45 -2.07 -1.29 -10.24
N ARG A 46 -2.88 -0.34 -9.81
CA ARG A 46 -3.70 -0.45 -8.59
C ARG A 46 -5.11 -0.91 -8.97
N PHE A 47 -5.34 -2.22 -8.95
CA PHE A 47 -6.67 -2.77 -9.22
C PHE A 47 -7.69 -2.37 -8.16
N ARG A 48 -7.31 -2.45 -6.88
CA ARG A 48 -8.16 -2.04 -5.76
C ARG A 48 -7.31 -1.66 -4.58
N TRP A 49 -7.70 -0.64 -3.84
CA TRP A 49 -7.07 -0.32 -2.56
C TRP A 49 -8.09 0.26 -1.60
N HIS A 50 -7.80 0.13 -0.31
CA HIS A 50 -8.59 0.66 0.77
C HIS A 50 -7.68 1.10 1.91
N ALA A 51 -7.96 2.26 2.50
CA ALA A 51 -7.32 2.73 3.71
C ALA A 51 -8.37 2.90 4.80
N ALA A 52 -8.17 2.25 5.94
CA ALA A 52 -9.07 2.32 7.09
C ALA A 52 -8.32 2.91 8.29
N LYS A 53 -8.97 3.82 9.01
CA LYS A 53 -8.43 4.34 10.26
C LYS A 53 -8.51 3.27 11.34
N LYS A 54 -7.45 3.11 12.11
CA LYS A 54 -7.43 2.23 13.28
C LYS A 54 -8.31 2.84 14.36
N LEU A 55 -9.30 2.08 14.81
CA LEU A 55 -10.14 2.44 15.96
C LEU A 55 -9.34 2.16 17.24
N HIS A 56 -9.04 3.22 18.00
CA HIS A 56 -8.42 3.09 19.31
C HIS A 56 -9.50 3.00 20.38
N HIS A 57 -9.38 2.00 21.26
CA HIS A 57 -10.33 1.77 22.36
C HIS A 57 -10.23 2.86 23.45
N ASP A 58 -9.14 3.64 23.48
CA ASP A 58 -8.88 4.70 24.46
C ASP A 58 -9.41 6.09 24.04
N GLY A 59 -10.06 6.20 22.87
CA GLY A 59 -10.57 7.47 22.34
C GLY A 59 -9.49 8.44 21.82
N ILE A 60 -8.21 8.08 21.93
CA ILE A 60 -7.10 8.87 21.39
C ILE A 60 -6.98 8.54 19.92
N GLN A 61 -7.43 9.45 19.06
CA GLN A 61 -7.24 9.34 17.62
C GLN A 61 -5.78 9.60 17.25
N LYS A 62 -4.90 8.62 17.52
CA LYS A 62 -3.62 8.54 16.83
C LYS A 62 -3.98 8.34 15.36
N ASN A 63 -3.45 9.17 14.48
CA ASN A 63 -3.80 9.16 13.06
C ASN A 63 -3.18 7.93 12.36
N GLU A 64 -3.42 6.74 12.90
CA GLU A 64 -2.96 5.43 12.49
C GLU A 64 -3.97 4.83 11.52
N TRP A 65 -3.47 4.34 10.39
CA TRP A 65 -4.26 3.81 9.29
C TRP A 65 -3.68 2.48 8.85
N TYR A 66 -4.55 1.61 8.36
CA TYR A 66 -4.18 0.38 7.68
C TYR A 66 -4.50 0.51 6.20
N ILE A 67 -3.55 0.17 5.36
CA ILE A 67 -3.72 0.09 3.91
C ILE A 67 -3.77 -1.37 3.51
N SER A 68 -4.79 -1.71 2.71
CA SER A 68 -4.85 -2.95 1.96
C SER A 68 -4.93 -2.59 0.47
N ALA A 69 -4.05 -3.17 -0.34
CA ALA A 69 -3.96 -2.89 -1.77
C ALA A 69 -3.76 -4.18 -2.57
N LEU A 70 -4.53 -4.32 -3.62
CA LEU A 70 -4.35 -5.31 -4.68
C LEU A 70 -3.66 -4.61 -5.84
N LEU A 71 -2.41 -4.98 -6.06
CA LEU A 71 -1.51 -4.42 -7.05
C LEU A 71 -1.25 -5.46 -8.13
N ALA A 72 -1.05 -5.04 -9.37
CA ALA A 72 -0.66 -5.93 -10.46
C ALA A 72 0.52 -5.36 -11.23
N LYS A 73 1.28 -6.26 -11.83
CA LYS A 73 2.27 -5.90 -12.82
C LYS A 73 1.60 -5.89 -14.19
N ASP A 74 1.56 -4.72 -14.82
CA ASP A 74 1.08 -4.62 -16.19
C ASP A 74 1.97 -5.45 -17.14
N SER A 75 1.36 -5.88 -18.25
CA SER A 75 1.93 -6.76 -19.26
C SER A 75 3.07 -6.12 -20.05
#